data_AF-A0A317CC67-F1
#
_entry.id   AF-A0A317CC67-F1
#
_cell.length_a   1.000
_cell.length_b   1.000
_cell.length_c   1.000
_cell.angle_alpha   90.00
_cell.angle_beta   90.00
_cell.angle_gamma   90.00
#
_symmetry.space_group_name_H-M   'P 1'
#
loop_
_entity.id
_entity.type
_entity.pdbx_description
1 polymer ?
#
loop_
_entity_poly.entity_id
_entity_poly.type
_entity_poly.pdbx_seq_one_letter_code
_entity_poly.pdbx_strand_id
1 'polypeptide(L)'
;MRISNYRSLVGVVAFSLFALGGCVSESSSDDTTDSTTESSTTDSSTDTDTDTSTDTTTDSSTDTTTDTSSDIVLGALDPTMFVDGAFTSNEIVDCTLSDGTETQCYEIVTTGTPAEQTPGPFCPRSTTDNDPADVGIWFDESGTDGIVDLTGNYIMDLAVTYNDSNWKLYDENTLEVFVTETLESCDGAAQPNVEDEFKQHCVECSMDYLADLDVTATYLIPVTPQVADTTGSVSQVGVALNGTELSAPAPVDDILGNYTIAAFDDCGGHINLHQGYHYHAAAGGCAEVGTQDDGHAALLGYALDGYGIYGMRDENGDEATGLDECRGEEDDVRGYHYHAASPGENLFIGCFHGKTVASDTDAGGPPAGGPPNQ
;
A
#
# COMPACT_ATOMS: atom_id res chain seq x y z
N MET A 1 -16.31 22.27 54.67
CA MET A 1 -17.27 23.35 54.99
C MET A 1 -17.85 23.84 53.66
N ARG A 2 -19.16 23.62 53.46
CA ARG A 2 -20.13 24.19 52.47
C ARG A 2 -19.60 24.81 51.16
N ILE A 3 -19.86 24.20 50.00
CA ILE A 3 -20.98 24.43 49.04
C ILE A 3 -20.91 25.78 48.28
N SER A 4 -20.78 25.74 46.94
CA SER A 4 -21.73 26.27 45.93
C SER A 4 -21.06 26.22 44.54
N ASN A 5 -21.38 25.31 43.62
CA ASN A 5 -22.48 25.35 42.64
C ASN A 5 -22.71 26.71 41.97
N TYR A 6 -22.39 26.80 40.68
CA TYR A 6 -23.14 27.57 39.68
C TYR A 6 -23.18 26.79 38.37
N ARG A 7 -24.35 26.22 38.07
CA ARG A 7 -24.79 25.86 36.71
C ARG A 7 -25.39 27.12 36.09
N SER A 8 -25.04 27.43 34.85
CA SER A 8 -25.84 28.35 34.02
C SER A 8 -26.11 27.68 32.68
N LEU A 9 -27.40 27.65 32.33
CA LEU A 9 -28.03 26.95 31.23
C LEU A 9 -28.80 28.01 30.44
N VAL A 10 -28.31 28.43 29.29
CA VAL A 10 -29.00 29.27 28.28
C VAL A 10 -28.23 29.04 26.97
N GLY A 11 -28.78 28.75 25.81
CA GLY A 11 -30.16 28.63 25.35
C GLY A 11 -30.06 28.40 23.84
N VAL A 12 -30.71 27.35 23.34
CA VAL A 12 -30.78 27.00 21.93
C VAL A 12 -31.61 28.06 21.21
N VAL A 13 -31.04 28.69 20.18
CA VAL A 13 -31.78 29.52 19.22
C VAL A 13 -31.72 28.82 17.87
N ALA A 14 -32.83 28.17 17.51
CA ALA A 14 -33.10 27.70 16.16
C ALA A 14 -33.52 28.89 15.30
N PHE A 15 -32.86 29.10 14.15
CA PHE A 15 -33.31 29.99 13.10
C PHE A 15 -33.60 29.16 11.85
N SER A 16 -34.89 28.93 11.60
CA SER A 16 -35.40 28.46 10.31
C SER A 16 -35.60 29.68 9.40
N LEU A 17 -34.99 29.66 8.21
CA LEU A 17 -35.37 30.55 7.11
C LEU A 17 -35.80 29.72 5.90
N PHE A 18 -37.07 29.85 5.55
CA PHE A 18 -37.64 29.50 4.25
C PHE A 18 -37.34 30.64 3.26
N ALA A 19 -36.90 30.30 2.04
CA ALA A 19 -37.18 31.11 0.85
C ALA A 19 -37.26 30.21 -0.39
N LEU A 20 -38.40 30.32 -1.06
CA LEU A 20 -38.80 29.67 -2.32
C LEU A 20 -38.40 30.53 -3.53
N GLY A 21 -38.19 29.86 -4.67
CA GLY A 21 -38.20 30.38 -6.05
C GLY A 21 -37.08 29.73 -6.87
N GLY A 22 -37.28 28.96 -7.94
CA GLY A 22 -38.43 28.74 -8.83
C GLY A 22 -38.10 29.26 -10.24
N CYS A 23 -37.83 28.35 -11.20
CA CYS A 23 -37.90 28.40 -12.68
C CYS A 23 -37.16 27.14 -13.20
N VAL A 24 -37.78 26.02 -13.60
CA VAL A 24 -38.56 25.69 -14.82
C VAL A 24 -37.84 25.99 -16.14
N SER A 25 -37.47 24.92 -16.87
CA SER A 25 -37.71 24.74 -18.32
C SER A 25 -37.59 23.25 -18.69
N GLU A 26 -38.71 22.69 -19.16
CA GLU A 26 -38.87 21.44 -19.95
C GLU A 26 -38.12 21.58 -21.30
N SER A 27 -37.90 20.61 -22.19
CA SER A 27 -38.51 19.34 -22.61
C SER A 27 -37.44 18.61 -23.47
N SER A 28 -37.50 17.36 -23.92
CA SER A 28 -38.61 16.52 -24.38
C SER A 28 -38.18 15.05 -24.39
N SER A 29 -39.11 14.18 -24.02
CA SER A 29 -39.17 12.77 -24.40
C SER A 29 -39.75 12.62 -25.81
N ASP A 30 -39.35 11.57 -26.53
CA ASP A 30 -40.28 10.87 -27.41
C ASP A 30 -39.91 9.38 -27.45
N ASP A 31 -40.95 8.59 -27.29
CA ASP A 31 -41.03 7.15 -27.10
C ASP A 31 -41.91 6.65 -28.23
N THR A 32 -41.57 5.58 -28.98
CA THR A 32 -42.56 4.70 -29.62
C THR A 32 -41.97 3.47 -30.32
N THR A 33 -42.37 2.31 -29.79
CA THR A 33 -42.97 1.12 -30.46
C THR A 33 -42.13 0.19 -31.34
N ASP A 34 -41.82 -0.96 -30.74
CA ASP A 34 -42.41 -2.29 -31.04
C ASP A 34 -42.93 -2.57 -32.46
N SER A 35 -42.37 -3.62 -33.08
CA SER A 35 -43.13 -4.49 -33.98
C SER A 35 -42.59 -5.92 -33.91
N THR A 36 -43.29 -6.76 -33.17
CA THR A 36 -43.43 -8.21 -33.39
C THR A 36 -43.67 -8.57 -34.87
N THR A 37 -43.23 -9.75 -35.32
CA THR A 37 -44.06 -10.85 -35.87
C THR A 37 -43.20 -11.97 -36.49
N GLU A 38 -43.30 -13.16 -35.89
CA GLU A 38 -43.47 -14.52 -36.46
C GLU A 38 -43.02 -14.78 -37.92
N SER A 39 -42.20 -15.79 -38.21
CA SER A 39 -42.43 -17.26 -38.20
C SER A 39 -42.49 -17.78 -39.64
N SER A 40 -41.71 -18.82 -39.94
CA SER A 40 -42.13 -20.00 -40.72
C SER A 40 -40.89 -20.85 -41.04
N THR A 41 -40.77 -22.04 -40.43
CA THR A 41 -40.95 -23.39 -41.07
C THR A 41 -39.87 -23.72 -42.12
N THR A 42 -39.26 -24.91 -42.23
CA THR A 42 -39.70 -26.28 -41.94
C THR A 42 -38.48 -27.21 -42.10
N ASP A 43 -38.51 -28.37 -41.42
CA ASP A 43 -38.12 -29.73 -41.84
C ASP A 43 -36.95 -29.97 -42.83
N SER A 44 -36.20 -31.06 -42.77
CA SER A 44 -36.12 -32.25 -41.91
C SER A 44 -35.09 -33.18 -42.56
N SER A 45 -34.51 -34.06 -41.73
CA SER A 45 -34.14 -35.46 -42.02
C SER A 45 -32.89 -35.75 -42.87
N THR A 46 -31.90 -36.41 -42.25
CA THR A 46 -31.47 -37.83 -42.43
C THR A 46 -30.36 -37.96 -43.47
N ASP A 47 -29.34 -38.81 -43.40
CA ASP A 47 -28.89 -39.88 -42.49
C ASP A 47 -27.50 -40.31 -43.02
N THR A 48 -26.80 -41.11 -42.21
CA THR A 48 -25.92 -42.24 -42.59
C THR A 48 -24.40 -42.06 -42.38
N ASP A 49 -23.93 -42.79 -41.37
CA ASP A 49 -22.56 -43.25 -41.12
C ASP A 49 -21.92 -43.95 -42.33
N THR A 50 -20.60 -43.88 -42.45
CA THR A 50 -19.76 -45.01 -42.88
C THR A 50 -18.30 -44.79 -42.46
N ASP A 51 -17.83 -45.67 -41.58
CA ASP A 51 -16.45 -45.92 -41.22
C ASP A 51 -15.60 -46.37 -42.43
N THR A 52 -14.35 -45.92 -42.52
CA THR A 52 -13.23 -46.67 -43.11
C THR A 52 -11.90 -46.11 -42.64
N SER A 53 -11.16 -46.90 -41.84
CA SER A 53 -9.74 -46.71 -41.56
C SER A 53 -8.87 -47.00 -42.79
N THR A 54 -7.81 -46.21 -43.01
CA THR A 54 -6.49 -46.73 -43.43
C THR A 54 -5.39 -45.78 -42.99
N ASP A 55 -4.32 -46.38 -42.50
CA ASP A 55 -3.16 -45.84 -41.80
C ASP A 55 -2.10 -45.24 -42.75
N THR A 56 -1.17 -44.50 -42.12
CA THR A 56 0.26 -44.26 -42.41
C THR A 56 0.74 -42.88 -42.88
N THR A 57 1.78 -42.45 -42.14
CA THR A 57 2.92 -41.55 -42.38
C THR A 57 2.82 -40.09 -41.93
N THR A 58 3.28 -39.88 -40.69
CA THR A 58 4.35 -38.97 -40.25
C THR A 58 4.80 -37.90 -41.25
N ASP A 59 4.52 -36.64 -40.91
CA ASP A 59 5.52 -35.59 -41.02
C ASP A 59 5.41 -34.63 -39.82
N SER A 60 6.56 -34.32 -39.25
CA SER A 60 6.75 -33.49 -38.08
C SER A 60 6.56 -32.03 -38.47
N SER A 61 5.69 -31.33 -37.75
CA SER A 61 5.80 -29.89 -37.48
C SER A 61 4.90 -29.58 -36.30
N THR A 62 5.40 -29.85 -35.10
CA THR A 62 4.86 -29.25 -33.89
C THR A 62 5.33 -27.80 -33.90
N ASP A 63 4.52 -26.93 -34.50
CA ASP A 63 4.63 -25.50 -34.26
C ASP A 63 3.96 -25.26 -32.90
N THR A 64 4.73 -25.43 -31.83
CA THR A 64 4.32 -25.01 -30.50
C THR A 64 4.40 -23.48 -30.47
N THR A 65 3.38 -22.83 -31.00
CA THR A 65 3.05 -21.49 -30.54
C THR A 65 2.53 -21.67 -29.12
N THR A 66 3.41 -21.53 -28.13
CA THR A 66 3.03 -21.33 -26.74
C THR A 66 2.28 -20.00 -26.71
N ASP A 67 0.98 -20.08 -26.92
CA ASP A 67 0.06 -19.00 -26.64
C ASP A 67 -0.06 -18.95 -25.12
N THR A 68 0.83 -18.19 -24.48
CA THR A 68 0.82 -17.95 -23.03
C THR A 68 -0.33 -16.98 -22.71
N SER A 69 -1.55 -17.41 -22.95
CA SER A 69 -2.72 -16.88 -22.27
C SER A 69 -2.93 -17.76 -21.05
N SER A 70 -2.10 -17.56 -20.03
CA SER A 70 -2.35 -18.13 -18.71
C SER A 70 -3.68 -17.58 -18.21
N ASP A 71 -4.68 -18.44 -18.07
CA ASP A 71 -5.89 -18.12 -17.33
C ASP A 71 -5.44 -17.62 -15.94
N ILE A 72 -5.64 -16.32 -15.66
CA ILE A 72 -5.27 -15.74 -14.37
C ILE A 72 -6.11 -16.44 -13.30
N VAL A 73 -5.44 -17.06 -12.33
CA VAL A 73 -6.11 -17.65 -11.18
C VAL A 73 -6.77 -16.52 -10.41
N LEU A 74 -8.05 -16.67 -10.08
CA LEU A 74 -8.80 -15.67 -9.32
C LEU A 74 -8.03 -15.26 -8.05
N GLY A 75 -7.76 -13.96 -7.90
CA GLY A 75 -7.03 -13.41 -6.75
C GLY A 75 -5.50 -13.51 -6.81
N ALA A 76 -4.95 -14.09 -7.87
CA ALA A 76 -3.51 -14.12 -8.09
C ALA A 76 -2.98 -12.80 -8.66
N LEU A 77 -1.66 -12.62 -8.55
CA LEU A 77 -0.95 -11.52 -9.16
C LEU A 77 -1.17 -11.45 -10.67
N ASP A 78 -1.70 -10.31 -11.12
CA ASP A 78 -1.77 -9.93 -12.53
C ASP A 78 -0.73 -8.81 -12.81
N PRO A 79 0.36 -9.10 -13.55
CA PRO A 79 1.38 -8.10 -13.88
C PRO A 79 0.84 -6.91 -14.69
N THR A 80 -0.31 -7.06 -15.36
CA THR A 80 -0.93 -5.98 -16.17
C THR A 80 -1.58 -4.90 -15.32
N MET A 81 -1.75 -5.14 -14.01
CA MET A 81 -2.28 -4.16 -13.06
C MET A 81 -1.24 -3.14 -12.57
N PHE A 82 0.05 -3.42 -12.75
CA PHE A 82 1.12 -2.51 -12.38
C PHE A 82 1.20 -1.33 -13.35
N VAL A 83 1.51 -0.15 -12.84
CA VAL A 83 1.66 1.05 -13.68
C VAL A 83 2.96 0.98 -14.50
N ASP A 84 3.00 1.71 -15.60
CA ASP A 84 4.18 1.77 -16.47
C ASP A 84 5.42 2.23 -15.68
N GLY A 85 6.45 1.39 -15.67
CA GLY A 85 7.72 1.67 -14.96
C GLY A 85 7.78 1.15 -13.51
N ALA A 86 6.75 0.48 -13.00
CA ALA A 86 6.76 -0.11 -11.66
C ALA A 86 7.89 -1.14 -11.44
N PHE A 87 8.27 -1.86 -12.49
CA PHE A 87 9.36 -2.83 -12.46
C PHE A 87 10.20 -2.78 -13.73
N THR A 88 11.43 -3.26 -13.60
CA THR A 88 12.38 -3.44 -14.71
C THR A 88 12.30 -4.84 -15.33
N SER A 89 11.80 -5.82 -14.58
CA SER A 89 11.62 -7.21 -14.99
C SER A 89 10.48 -7.88 -14.22
N ASN A 90 9.82 -8.88 -14.82
CA ASN A 90 8.74 -9.68 -14.24
C ASN A 90 8.73 -11.15 -14.76
N GLU A 91 9.89 -11.79 -14.83
CA GLU A 91 10.01 -13.14 -15.41
C GLU A 91 9.33 -14.22 -14.56
N ILE A 92 8.87 -15.30 -15.18
CA ILE A 92 8.40 -16.49 -14.46
C ILE A 92 9.57 -17.46 -14.27
N VAL A 93 9.86 -17.80 -13.02
CA VAL A 93 10.95 -18.70 -12.62
C VAL A 93 10.42 -19.85 -11.76
N ASP A 94 11.17 -20.96 -11.72
CA ASP A 94 10.90 -22.04 -10.77
C ASP A 94 11.27 -21.58 -9.34
N CYS A 95 10.41 -21.87 -8.36
CA CYS A 95 10.61 -21.49 -6.97
C CYS A 95 10.09 -22.58 -6.01
N THR A 96 10.51 -22.49 -4.75
CA THR A 96 10.09 -23.41 -3.68
C THR A 96 9.39 -22.63 -2.58
N LEU A 97 8.16 -23.01 -2.25
CA LEU A 97 7.39 -22.40 -1.17
C LEU A 97 7.90 -22.83 0.21
N SER A 98 7.46 -22.14 1.25
CA SER A 98 7.88 -22.34 2.65
C SER A 98 7.68 -23.75 3.19
N ASP A 99 6.79 -24.56 2.60
CA ASP A 99 6.57 -25.96 2.95
C ASP A 99 7.34 -26.97 2.08
N GLY A 100 8.19 -26.49 1.17
CA GLY A 100 8.93 -27.31 0.22
C GLY A 100 8.20 -27.63 -1.08
N THR A 101 7.00 -27.08 -1.31
CA THR A 101 6.28 -27.24 -2.58
C THR A 101 7.02 -26.52 -3.71
N GLU A 102 7.39 -27.26 -4.76
CA GLU A 102 7.93 -26.69 -6.00
C GLU A 102 6.79 -26.12 -6.85
N THR A 103 6.96 -24.88 -7.34
CA THR A 103 5.97 -24.17 -8.16
C THR A 103 6.67 -23.14 -9.06
N GLN A 104 5.88 -22.30 -9.74
CA GLN A 104 6.37 -21.13 -10.47
C GLN A 104 6.05 -19.83 -9.72
N CYS A 105 6.97 -18.87 -9.79
CA CYS A 105 6.85 -17.54 -9.22
C CYS A 105 7.14 -16.47 -10.27
N TYR A 106 6.52 -15.31 -10.12
CA TYR A 106 7.01 -14.07 -10.71
C TYR A 106 8.27 -13.62 -9.96
N GLU A 107 9.35 -13.39 -10.69
CA GLU A 107 10.54 -12.64 -10.26
C GLU A 107 10.38 -11.19 -10.69
N ILE A 108 9.87 -10.36 -9.79
CA ILE A 108 9.62 -8.94 -10.03
C ILE A 108 10.83 -8.15 -9.53
N VAL A 109 11.47 -7.38 -10.41
CA VAL A 109 12.62 -6.54 -10.06
C VAL A 109 12.21 -5.08 -10.14
N THR A 110 12.08 -4.41 -8.99
CA THR A 110 11.73 -2.99 -8.92
C THR A 110 12.96 -2.12 -8.67
N THR A 111 12.80 -0.83 -8.92
CA THR A 111 13.77 0.20 -8.54
C THR A 111 13.33 0.83 -7.22
N GLY A 112 14.26 1.32 -6.40
CA GLY A 112 13.94 2.05 -5.16
C GLY A 112 13.21 3.40 -5.35
N THR A 113 12.57 3.61 -6.50
CA THR A 113 11.83 4.83 -6.90
C THR A 113 10.41 4.43 -7.33
N PRO A 114 9.36 5.08 -6.81
CA PRO A 114 7.99 4.82 -7.24
C PRO A 114 7.77 5.27 -8.69
N ALA A 115 7.02 4.48 -9.46
CA ALA A 115 6.56 4.90 -10.76
C ALA A 115 5.45 5.95 -10.66
N GLU A 116 5.45 6.93 -11.58
CA GLU A 116 4.43 7.99 -11.72
C GLU A 116 4.15 8.86 -10.49
N GLN A 117 5.03 8.82 -9.48
CA GLN A 117 4.88 9.56 -8.23
C GLN A 117 6.14 10.33 -7.87
N THR A 118 5.98 11.47 -7.21
CA THR A 118 7.07 12.23 -6.59
C THR A 118 6.92 12.14 -5.08
N PRO A 119 7.83 11.44 -4.36
CA PRO A 119 7.81 11.38 -2.91
C PRO A 119 7.88 12.75 -2.23
N GLY A 120 7.24 12.86 -1.06
CA GLY A 120 7.17 14.08 -0.27
C GLY A 120 5.91 14.91 -0.51
N PRO A 121 5.70 16.00 0.26
CA PRO A 121 6.61 16.56 1.27
C PRO A 121 6.78 15.68 2.52
N PHE A 122 7.83 15.94 3.31
CA PHE A 122 8.14 15.19 4.54
C PHE A 122 8.27 16.13 5.75
N CYS A 123 9.45 16.68 6.03
CA CYS A 123 9.65 17.50 7.21
C CYS A 123 9.19 18.96 7.00
N PRO A 124 8.52 19.59 7.98
CA PRO A 124 8.38 21.04 8.01
C PRO A 124 9.77 21.68 8.07
N ARG A 125 9.96 22.82 7.40
CA ARG A 125 11.21 23.58 7.45
C ARG A 125 11.22 24.56 8.62
N SER A 126 10.05 24.98 9.09
CA SER A 126 9.89 25.87 10.23
C SER A 126 8.71 25.49 11.13
N THR A 127 8.74 25.99 12.37
CA THR A 127 7.58 25.87 13.29
C THR A 127 6.32 26.61 12.80
N THR A 128 6.44 27.41 11.73
CA THR A 128 5.30 28.10 11.12
C THR A 128 4.69 27.37 9.93
N ASP A 129 5.30 26.26 9.49
CA ASP A 129 4.83 25.43 8.38
C ASP A 129 3.69 24.53 8.90
N ASN A 130 2.46 25.00 8.74
CA ASN A 130 1.27 24.38 9.33
C ASN A 130 0.17 24.08 8.31
N ASP A 131 0.49 24.18 7.01
CA ASP A 131 -0.39 23.69 5.96
C ASP A 131 -0.11 22.19 5.78
N PRO A 132 -1.09 21.29 6.00
CA PRO A 132 -0.93 19.87 5.77
C PRO A 132 -0.41 19.52 4.37
N ALA A 133 -0.71 20.34 3.36
CA ALA A 133 -0.23 20.08 2.00
C ALA A 133 1.28 20.35 1.79
N ASP A 134 1.95 21.00 2.74
CA ASP A 134 3.36 21.38 2.67
C ASP A 134 4.24 20.56 3.63
N VAL A 135 3.64 19.63 4.40
CA VAL A 135 4.32 18.78 5.38
C VAL A 135 3.87 17.34 5.20
N GLY A 136 4.65 16.39 5.70
CA GLY A 136 4.28 14.99 5.74
C GLY A 136 3.46 14.64 6.99
N ILE A 137 3.39 13.36 7.30
CA ILE A 137 2.65 12.80 8.42
C ILE A 137 3.55 12.06 9.41
N TRP A 138 3.00 11.81 10.58
CA TRP A 138 3.60 10.95 11.59
C TRP A 138 2.55 10.05 12.25
N PHE A 139 2.96 8.85 12.65
CA PHE A 139 2.10 7.90 13.34
C PHE A 139 1.94 8.29 14.81
N ASP A 140 0.75 8.73 15.17
CA ASP A 140 0.36 9.12 16.53
C ASP A 140 -1.15 8.90 16.74
N GLU A 141 -1.50 8.15 17.79
CA GLU A 141 -2.88 7.77 18.12
C GLU A 141 -3.82 8.96 18.43
N SER A 142 -3.28 10.14 18.69
CA SER A 142 -4.06 11.38 18.86
C SER A 142 -4.63 11.92 17.55
N GLY A 143 -4.11 11.43 16.42
CA GLY A 143 -4.49 11.80 15.07
C GLY A 143 -5.77 11.12 14.55
N THR A 144 -6.19 11.51 13.34
CA THR A 144 -7.30 10.83 12.64
C THR A 144 -6.75 9.57 12.00
N ASP A 145 -7.43 8.43 12.18
CA ASP A 145 -6.93 7.11 11.76
C ASP A 145 -5.49 6.84 12.26
N GLY A 146 -5.14 7.43 13.43
CA GLY A 146 -3.84 7.32 14.10
C GLY A 146 -2.67 8.01 13.38
N ILE A 147 -2.96 8.99 12.54
CA ILE A 147 -1.96 9.84 11.89
C ILE A 147 -2.19 11.33 12.16
N VAL A 148 -1.09 12.05 12.34
CA VAL A 148 -1.07 13.51 12.50
C VAL A 148 -0.26 14.14 11.37
N ASP A 149 -0.69 15.31 10.92
CA ASP A 149 0.13 16.16 10.07
C ASP A 149 1.36 16.60 10.88
N LEU A 150 2.56 16.41 10.34
CA LEU A 150 3.82 16.78 10.95
C LEU A 150 4.08 18.28 10.85
N THR A 151 3.09 19.08 11.26
CA THR A 151 3.15 20.53 11.23
C THR A 151 4.22 21.06 12.18
N GLY A 152 4.67 22.29 11.92
CA GLY A 152 5.54 23.02 12.81
C GLY A 152 4.99 23.15 14.24
N ASN A 153 3.67 23.29 14.40
CA ASN A 153 3.03 23.25 15.72
C ASN A 153 3.20 21.89 16.41
N TYR A 154 3.02 20.79 15.69
CA TYR A 154 3.22 19.45 16.26
C TYR A 154 4.68 19.25 16.70
N ILE A 155 5.66 19.70 15.89
CA ILE A 155 7.09 19.70 16.26
C ILE A 155 7.35 20.48 17.56
N MET A 156 6.68 21.62 17.76
CA MET A 156 6.80 22.38 19.01
C MET A 156 6.20 21.65 20.22
N ASP A 157 5.16 20.84 19.99
CA ASP A 157 4.39 20.17 21.03
C ASP A 157 4.94 18.78 21.40
N LEU A 158 5.96 18.24 20.71
CA LEU A 158 6.55 16.92 20.99
C LEU A 158 6.87 16.68 22.48
N ALA A 159 7.40 17.69 23.17
CA ALA A 159 7.71 17.59 24.60
C ALA A 159 6.45 17.40 25.47
N VAL A 160 5.32 17.97 25.05
CA VAL A 160 4.01 17.79 25.69
C VAL A 160 3.40 16.46 25.29
N THR A 161 3.39 16.14 23.99
CA THR A 161 2.86 14.89 23.42
C THR A 161 3.47 13.67 24.11
N TYR A 162 4.80 13.61 24.21
CA TYR A 162 5.51 12.50 24.82
C TYR A 162 5.82 12.69 26.31
N ASN A 163 5.36 13.80 26.91
CA ASN A 163 5.61 14.14 28.32
C ASN A 163 7.11 14.02 28.68
N ASP A 164 7.99 14.52 27.81
CA ASP A 164 9.43 14.51 27.97
C ASP A 164 10.03 15.84 27.48
N SER A 165 10.58 16.63 28.41
CA SER A 165 11.18 17.92 28.10
C SER A 165 12.50 17.85 27.31
N ASN A 166 13.01 16.64 27.04
CA ASN A 166 14.23 16.47 26.24
C ASN A 166 13.99 16.75 24.76
N TRP A 167 12.78 16.61 24.23
CA TRP A 167 12.46 16.86 22.82
C TRP A 167 12.79 18.29 22.39
N LYS A 168 13.64 18.44 21.36
CA LYS A 168 14.07 19.75 20.81
C LYS A 168 14.40 19.66 19.31
N LEU A 169 13.39 19.41 18.47
CA LEU A 169 13.55 19.27 17.02
C LEU A 169 13.65 20.60 16.24
N TYR A 170 13.80 21.74 16.93
CA TYR A 170 13.89 23.04 16.28
C TYR A 170 14.80 24.00 17.07
N ASP A 171 15.33 25.02 16.39
CA ASP A 171 16.10 26.08 17.03
C ASP A 171 15.15 27.11 17.67
N GLU A 172 15.24 27.31 18.99
CA GLU A 172 14.36 28.22 19.72
C GLU A 172 14.52 29.71 19.34
N ASN A 173 15.63 30.09 18.67
CA ASN A 173 15.88 31.47 18.24
C ASN A 173 15.44 31.71 16.80
N THR A 174 15.75 30.79 15.88
CA THR A 174 15.41 30.94 14.45
C THR A 174 14.04 30.38 14.11
N LEU A 175 13.51 29.47 14.95
CA LEU A 175 12.26 28.74 14.75
C LEU A 175 12.30 27.78 13.55
N GLU A 176 13.50 27.47 13.06
CA GLU A 176 13.75 26.46 12.01
C GLU A 176 13.78 25.07 12.62
N VAL A 177 13.19 24.10 11.93
CA VAL A 177 13.21 22.68 12.31
C VAL A 177 14.56 22.09 11.92
N PHE A 178 15.15 21.27 12.76
CA PHE A 178 16.36 20.52 12.44
C PHE A 178 16.00 19.38 11.50
N VAL A 179 16.27 19.55 10.20
CA VAL A 179 16.01 18.55 9.16
C VAL A 179 17.34 17.93 8.69
N THR A 180 17.36 16.64 8.39
CA THR A 180 18.52 15.99 7.75
C THR A 180 18.59 16.34 6.26
N GLU A 181 19.41 17.32 5.88
CA GLU A 181 19.45 17.86 4.51
C GLU A 181 20.60 17.31 3.63
N THR A 182 21.36 16.36 4.16
CA THR A 182 22.50 15.74 3.46
C THR A 182 22.42 14.22 3.50
N LEU A 183 23.08 13.55 2.54
CA LEU A 183 23.23 12.09 2.53
C LEU A 183 23.80 11.58 3.87
N GLU A 184 24.85 12.24 4.39
CA GLU A 184 25.48 11.86 5.66
C GLU A 184 24.53 11.99 6.85
N SER A 185 23.78 13.09 6.94
CA SER A 185 22.82 13.29 8.03
C SER A 185 21.62 12.35 7.95
N CYS A 186 21.14 12.04 6.73
CA CYS A 186 20.07 11.08 6.51
C CYS A 186 20.54 9.65 6.91
N ASP A 187 21.69 9.21 6.41
CA ASP A 187 22.27 7.89 6.73
C ASP A 187 22.52 7.75 8.25
N GLY A 188 23.09 8.80 8.86
CA GLY A 188 23.41 8.83 10.27
C GLY A 188 22.18 8.79 11.20
N ALA A 189 21.05 9.36 10.76
CA ALA A 189 19.80 9.41 11.53
C ALA A 189 18.87 8.22 11.25
N ALA A 190 18.95 7.60 10.06
CA ALA A 190 18.07 6.51 9.61
C ALA A 190 18.62 5.10 9.95
N GLN A 191 19.15 4.93 11.16
CA GLN A 191 19.73 3.68 11.64
C GLN A 191 19.36 3.39 13.11
N PRO A 192 19.41 2.12 13.57
CA PRO A 192 19.02 1.77 14.93
C PRO A 192 19.84 2.48 16.03
N ASN A 193 21.13 2.69 15.78
CA ASN A 193 22.07 3.32 16.71
C ASN A 193 22.40 4.73 16.26
N VAL A 194 21.50 5.68 16.54
CA VAL A 194 21.67 7.08 16.13
C VAL A 194 22.74 7.76 16.98
N GLU A 195 23.76 8.34 16.34
CA GLU A 195 24.77 9.15 17.02
C GLU A 195 24.17 10.44 17.57
N ASP A 196 24.72 10.96 18.67
CA ASP A 196 24.14 12.11 19.38
C ASP A 196 24.00 13.36 18.49
N GLU A 197 24.82 13.51 17.44
CA GLU A 197 24.72 14.64 16.50
C GLU A 197 23.54 14.55 15.53
N PHE A 198 23.02 13.34 15.27
CA PHE A 198 21.88 13.10 14.37
C PHE A 198 20.55 12.93 15.12
N LYS A 199 20.58 12.83 16.46
CA LYS A 199 19.38 12.93 17.29
C LYS A 199 18.75 14.31 17.17
N GLN A 200 17.49 14.43 17.59
CA GLN A 200 16.76 15.71 17.61
C GLN A 200 16.53 16.30 16.22
N HIS A 201 16.44 15.44 15.22
CA HIS A 201 16.13 15.82 13.85
C HIS A 201 14.78 15.24 13.43
N CYS A 202 14.07 16.01 12.61
CA CYS A 202 13.14 15.45 11.66
C CYS A 202 13.96 14.82 10.54
N VAL A 203 13.84 13.50 10.41
CA VAL A 203 14.62 12.68 9.48
C VAL A 203 13.88 12.62 8.16
N GLU A 204 14.57 13.09 7.13
CA GLU A 204 14.17 13.12 5.74
C GLU A 204 15.37 12.73 4.88
N CYS A 205 15.13 11.92 3.87
CA CYS A 205 16.12 11.59 2.85
C CYS A 205 15.60 12.06 1.48
N SER A 206 16.51 12.36 0.55
CA SER A 206 16.15 12.82 -0.80
C SER A 206 16.31 11.71 -1.82
N MET A 207 15.42 11.68 -2.82
CA MET A 207 15.55 10.79 -3.98
C MET A 207 16.86 11.03 -4.75
N ASP A 208 17.40 12.26 -4.72
CA ASP A 208 18.67 12.58 -5.35
C ASP A 208 19.84 11.78 -4.75
N TYR A 209 19.74 11.34 -3.48
CA TYR A 209 20.78 10.54 -2.83
C TYR A 209 20.83 9.11 -3.40
N LEU A 210 19.74 8.65 -4.01
CA LEU A 210 19.64 7.31 -4.59
C LEU A 210 20.20 7.24 -6.00
N ALA A 211 20.42 8.38 -6.69
CA ALA A 211 20.80 8.40 -8.11
C ALA A 211 22.14 7.67 -8.39
N ASP A 212 23.05 7.69 -7.43
CA ASP A 212 24.35 6.99 -7.50
C ASP A 212 24.35 5.65 -6.73
N LEU A 213 23.21 5.27 -6.14
CA LEU A 213 23.03 4.02 -5.40
C LEU A 213 22.25 3.03 -6.28
N ASP A 214 22.77 1.81 -6.42
CA ASP A 214 22.09 0.75 -7.18
C ASP A 214 21.01 0.09 -6.30
N VAL A 215 19.97 0.85 -5.98
CA VAL A 215 18.86 0.40 -5.11
C VAL A 215 17.83 -0.33 -5.95
N THR A 216 17.87 -1.65 -5.87
CA THR A 216 16.91 -2.56 -6.51
C THR A 216 16.36 -3.55 -5.49
N ALA A 217 15.13 -3.98 -5.70
CA ALA A 217 14.49 -5.03 -4.90
C ALA A 217 13.99 -6.14 -5.82
N THR A 218 14.17 -7.39 -5.40
CA THR A 218 13.68 -8.57 -6.12
C THR A 218 12.66 -9.28 -5.25
N TYR A 219 11.46 -9.47 -5.80
CA TYR A 219 10.36 -10.18 -5.16
C TYR A 219 10.10 -11.48 -5.89
N LEU A 220 9.98 -12.58 -5.14
CA LEU A 220 9.49 -13.85 -5.66
C LEU A 220 8.06 -14.06 -5.14
N ILE A 221 7.08 -13.97 -6.04
CA ILE A 221 5.67 -14.06 -5.70
C ILE A 221 5.04 -15.25 -6.46
N PRO A 222 4.38 -16.21 -5.80
CA PRO A 222 3.79 -17.36 -6.47
C PRO A 222 2.80 -16.96 -7.58
N VAL A 223 2.92 -17.57 -8.76
CA VAL A 223 1.96 -17.35 -9.87
C VAL A 223 0.56 -17.85 -9.50
N THR A 224 0.50 -18.86 -8.63
CA THR A 224 -0.75 -19.38 -8.07
C THR A 224 -0.62 -19.38 -6.55
N PRO A 225 -1.29 -18.45 -5.85
CA PRO A 225 -1.32 -18.43 -4.39
C PRO A 225 -1.80 -19.77 -3.83
N GLN A 226 -1.19 -20.21 -2.74
CA GLN A 226 -1.56 -21.46 -2.07
C GLN A 226 -1.78 -21.21 -0.58
N VAL A 227 -2.96 -21.56 -0.08
CA VAL A 227 -3.30 -21.45 1.35
C VAL A 227 -2.27 -22.22 2.19
N ALA A 228 -1.80 -21.59 3.27
CA ALA A 228 -0.90 -22.21 4.23
C ALA A 228 -1.69 -22.98 5.31
N ASP A 229 -1.09 -24.05 5.85
CA ASP A 229 -1.67 -24.80 6.98
C ASP A 229 -1.70 -23.97 8.27
N THR A 230 -0.84 -22.95 8.36
CA THR A 230 -0.74 -21.99 9.47
C THR A 230 -0.33 -20.66 8.90
N THR A 231 -0.92 -19.59 9.42
CA THR A 231 -0.63 -18.22 8.99
C THR A 231 0.84 -17.86 9.22
N GLY A 232 1.44 -17.19 8.24
CA GLY A 232 2.85 -16.81 8.22
C GLY A 232 3.10 -15.42 8.83
N SER A 233 4.29 -15.21 9.40
CA SER A 233 4.70 -13.88 9.88
C SER A 233 5.11 -12.96 8.74
N VAL A 234 4.86 -11.66 8.89
CA VAL A 234 5.21 -10.62 7.93
C VAL A 234 6.48 -9.91 8.37
N SER A 235 7.57 -10.07 7.61
CA SER A 235 8.80 -9.27 7.74
C SER A 235 8.99 -8.26 6.60
N GLN A 236 8.28 -8.47 5.50
CA GLN A 236 8.12 -7.60 4.34
C GLN A 236 6.75 -7.99 3.75
N VAL A 237 5.89 -7.04 3.41
CA VAL A 237 4.50 -7.34 3.03
C VAL A 237 4.42 -7.76 1.57
N GLY A 238 5.04 -6.99 0.68
CA GLY A 238 4.90 -7.19 -0.76
C GLY A 238 5.29 -5.96 -1.57
N VAL A 239 4.61 -5.79 -2.71
CA VAL A 239 4.91 -4.73 -3.69
C VAL A 239 3.62 -4.02 -4.11
N ALA A 240 3.64 -2.69 -4.10
CA ALA A 240 2.57 -1.83 -4.58
C ALA A 240 2.51 -1.81 -6.11
N LEU A 241 1.37 -1.42 -6.69
CA LEU A 241 1.19 -1.36 -8.15
C LEU A 241 2.09 -0.32 -8.84
N ASN A 242 2.62 0.64 -8.08
CA ASN A 242 3.62 1.62 -8.54
C ASN A 242 5.07 1.12 -8.39
N GLY A 243 5.29 -0.12 -7.96
CA GLY A 243 6.62 -0.74 -7.78
C GLY A 243 7.29 -0.47 -6.43
N THR A 244 6.65 0.30 -5.56
CA THR A 244 7.16 0.60 -4.21
C THR A 244 7.02 -0.59 -3.28
N GLU A 245 8.02 -0.79 -2.42
CA GLU A 245 7.95 -1.81 -1.38
C GLU A 245 6.81 -1.51 -0.40
N LEU A 246 6.04 -2.54 -0.06
CA LEU A 246 5.16 -2.55 1.11
C LEU A 246 5.96 -3.16 2.27
N SER A 247 6.46 -2.30 3.16
CA SER A 247 7.30 -2.72 4.27
C SER A 247 6.46 -3.17 5.47
N ALA A 248 7.11 -3.91 6.37
CA ALA A 248 6.56 -4.22 7.69
C ALA A 248 6.42 -2.93 8.54
N PRO A 249 5.76 -2.98 9.72
CA PRO A 249 5.61 -1.82 10.59
C PRO A 249 6.91 -1.06 10.84
N ALA A 250 6.88 0.27 10.74
CA ALA A 250 8.00 1.12 11.09
C ALA A 250 8.34 0.94 12.59
N PRO A 251 9.62 0.95 12.99
CA PRO A 251 10.02 0.78 14.38
C PRO A 251 9.85 2.11 15.17
N VAL A 252 8.60 2.55 15.33
CA VAL A 252 8.25 3.85 15.97
C VAL A 252 8.88 3.99 17.36
N ASP A 253 8.87 2.94 18.17
CA ASP A 253 9.48 2.97 19.50
C ASP A 253 11.00 3.25 19.46
N ASP A 254 11.72 2.68 18.49
CA ASP A 254 13.16 2.91 18.34
C ASP A 254 13.46 4.31 17.80
N ILE A 255 12.61 4.82 16.91
CA ILE A 255 12.70 6.20 16.38
C ILE A 255 12.53 7.21 17.52
N LEU A 256 11.45 7.06 18.31
CA LEU A 256 11.19 7.91 19.47
C LEU A 256 12.27 7.77 20.55
N GLY A 257 12.79 6.55 20.77
CA GLY A 257 13.89 6.28 21.69
C GLY A 257 15.20 6.99 21.34
N ASN A 258 15.40 7.32 20.05
CA ASN A 258 16.54 8.09 19.57
C ASN A 258 16.27 9.61 19.51
N TYR A 259 15.10 10.07 19.97
CA TYR A 259 14.67 11.47 19.85
C TYR A 259 14.70 11.98 18.41
N THR A 260 14.34 11.14 17.45
CA THR A 260 14.14 11.53 16.05
C THR A 260 12.68 11.38 15.67
N ILE A 261 12.29 11.99 14.55
CA ILE A 261 11.00 11.74 13.91
C ILE A 261 11.30 11.40 12.45
N ALA A 262 11.03 10.16 12.02
CA ALA A 262 11.19 9.77 10.62
C ALA A 262 9.94 10.17 9.85
N ALA A 263 10.00 11.29 9.12
CA ALA A 263 8.83 11.83 8.46
C ALA A 263 8.38 10.91 7.32
N PHE A 264 7.10 10.54 7.32
CA PHE A 264 6.44 9.94 6.17
C PHE A 264 5.80 11.05 5.34
N ASP A 265 5.65 10.87 4.04
CA ASP A 265 4.78 11.74 3.24
C ASP A 265 3.30 11.37 3.41
N ASP A 266 2.41 12.14 2.79
CA ASP A 266 0.96 11.90 2.83
C ASP A 266 0.52 10.53 2.29
N CYS A 267 1.43 9.84 1.60
CA CYS A 267 1.23 8.50 1.08
C CYS A 267 1.63 7.40 2.07
N GLY A 268 2.17 7.76 3.24
CA GLY A 268 2.64 6.81 4.26
C GLY A 268 3.99 6.19 3.93
N GLY A 269 4.77 6.84 3.05
CA GLY A 269 6.08 6.37 2.62
C GLY A 269 7.21 7.33 2.97
N HIS A 270 8.43 6.81 2.97
CA HIS A 270 9.66 7.59 3.19
C HIS A 270 10.85 6.91 2.51
N ILE A 271 12.00 7.57 2.55
CA ILE A 271 13.20 7.16 1.80
C ILE A 271 14.26 6.64 2.78
N ASN A 272 14.83 5.47 2.48
CA ASN A 272 16.04 4.96 3.12
C ASN A 272 17.11 4.65 2.06
N LEU A 273 18.39 4.90 2.34
CA LEU A 273 19.48 4.71 1.37
C LEU A 273 19.70 3.25 0.96
N HIS A 274 19.22 2.29 1.75
CA HIS A 274 19.37 0.86 1.50
C HIS A 274 18.13 0.22 0.86
N GLN A 275 16.95 0.83 1.00
CA GLN A 275 15.67 0.29 0.51
C GLN A 275 15.04 1.15 -0.59
N GLY A 276 15.43 2.42 -0.69
CA GLY A 276 14.78 3.41 -1.52
C GLY A 276 13.52 3.97 -0.86
N TYR A 277 12.61 4.51 -1.66
CA TYR A 277 11.28 4.88 -1.20
C TYR A 277 10.45 3.63 -0.93
N HIS A 278 9.82 3.56 0.23
CA HIS A 278 8.99 2.43 0.65
C HIS A 278 7.85 2.90 1.55
N TYR A 279 6.74 2.15 1.54
CA TYR A 279 5.55 2.46 2.33
C TYR A 279 5.51 1.64 3.62
N HIS A 280 5.05 2.27 4.71
CA HIS A 280 4.67 1.60 5.95
C HIS A 280 3.16 1.59 6.21
N ALA A 281 2.42 2.41 5.47
CA ALA A 281 0.97 2.54 5.58
C ALA A 281 0.34 2.79 4.21
N ALA A 282 -0.94 2.42 4.06
CA ALA A 282 -1.77 2.79 2.93
C ALA A 282 -2.46 4.14 3.22
N ALA A 283 -1.81 5.25 2.88
CA ALA A 283 -2.34 6.59 3.13
C ALA A 283 -2.47 7.41 1.84
N GLY A 284 -3.32 8.44 1.87
CA GLY A 284 -3.43 9.44 0.80
C GLY A 284 -3.99 8.94 -0.54
N GLY A 285 -4.25 7.64 -0.70
CA GLY A 285 -4.70 7.05 -1.97
C GLY A 285 -3.58 6.94 -3.02
N CYS A 286 -2.32 6.93 -2.60
CA CYS A 286 -1.18 7.02 -3.51
C CYS A 286 -0.75 5.68 -4.12
N ALA A 287 -0.94 4.59 -3.37
CA ALA A 287 -0.56 3.24 -3.81
C ALA A 287 -1.73 2.51 -4.49
N GLU A 288 -2.95 2.93 -4.19
CA GLU A 288 -4.19 2.45 -4.76
C GLU A 288 -4.36 2.89 -6.21
N VAL A 289 -4.64 1.95 -7.12
CA VAL A 289 -4.83 2.25 -8.54
C VAL A 289 -6.25 1.93 -8.98
N GLY A 290 -6.90 2.94 -9.55
CA GLY A 290 -8.21 2.83 -10.18
C GLY A 290 -9.36 2.66 -9.18
N THR A 291 -10.56 2.47 -9.72
CA THR A 291 -11.78 2.15 -8.97
C THR A 291 -12.23 0.76 -9.36
N GLN A 292 -12.81 0.01 -8.43
CA GLN A 292 -13.43 -1.27 -8.74
C GLN A 292 -14.85 -1.06 -9.24
N ASP A 293 -15.26 -1.77 -10.30
CA ASP A 293 -16.57 -1.58 -10.96
C ASP A 293 -17.76 -1.88 -10.03
N ASP A 294 -17.55 -2.67 -8.97
CA ASP A 294 -18.53 -3.06 -7.96
C ASP A 294 -18.49 -2.19 -6.70
N GLY A 295 -17.68 -1.14 -6.69
CA GLY A 295 -17.53 -0.20 -5.57
C GLY A 295 -16.61 -0.68 -4.45
N HIS A 296 -15.96 -1.83 -4.62
CA HIS A 296 -14.98 -2.34 -3.68
C HIS A 296 -13.77 -1.40 -3.53
N ALA A 297 -13.04 -1.53 -2.43
CA ALA A 297 -11.76 -0.85 -2.23
C ALA A 297 -10.82 -1.08 -3.42
N ALA A 298 -10.03 -0.08 -3.77
CA ALA A 298 -9.09 -0.14 -4.89
C ALA A 298 -7.91 -1.08 -4.60
N LEU A 299 -7.38 -1.73 -5.65
CA LEU A 299 -6.21 -2.60 -5.51
C LEU A 299 -4.98 -1.71 -5.25
N LEU A 300 -4.21 -2.07 -4.23
CA LEU A 300 -3.01 -1.36 -3.79
C LEU A 300 -1.73 -2.06 -4.24
N GLY A 301 -1.74 -3.39 -4.21
CA GLY A 301 -0.56 -4.19 -4.55
C GLY A 301 -0.79 -5.67 -4.30
N TYR A 302 0.30 -6.43 -4.22
CA TYR A 302 0.26 -7.87 -3.98
C TYR A 302 1.20 -8.24 -2.84
N ALA A 303 0.70 -9.12 -1.97
CA ALA A 303 1.46 -9.73 -0.89
C ALA A 303 2.46 -10.77 -1.42
N LEU A 304 3.50 -11.08 -0.65
CA LEU A 304 4.52 -12.07 -1.05
C LEU A 304 4.00 -13.51 -1.17
N ASP A 305 2.81 -13.80 -0.65
CA ASP A 305 2.12 -15.08 -0.85
C ASP A 305 1.23 -15.11 -2.11
N GLY A 306 1.18 -13.99 -2.83
CA GLY A 306 0.55 -13.83 -4.14
C GLY A 306 -0.88 -13.33 -4.13
N TYR A 307 -1.49 -13.10 -2.97
CA TYR A 307 -2.84 -12.52 -2.89
C TYR A 307 -2.81 -10.99 -3.02
N GLY A 308 -3.87 -10.43 -3.61
CA GLY A 308 -4.05 -8.99 -3.73
C GLY A 308 -4.25 -8.31 -2.37
N ILE A 309 -3.71 -7.10 -2.23
CA ILE A 309 -3.94 -6.19 -1.10
C ILE A 309 -4.75 -5.01 -1.63
N TYR A 310 -5.92 -4.79 -1.05
CA TYR A 310 -6.81 -3.70 -1.37
C TYR A 310 -6.77 -2.62 -0.28
N GLY A 311 -7.21 -1.41 -0.62
CA GLY A 311 -7.35 -0.33 0.35
C GLY A 311 -8.28 -0.70 1.51
N MET A 312 -8.17 0.05 2.61
CA MET A 312 -8.99 -0.19 3.80
C MET A 312 -10.48 0.07 3.56
N ARG A 313 -10.81 1.09 2.75
CA ARG A 313 -12.17 1.58 2.58
C ARG A 313 -12.66 1.40 1.14
N ASP A 314 -13.93 1.08 1.01
CA ASP A 314 -14.65 1.00 -0.26
C ASP A 314 -14.95 2.40 -0.83
N GLU A 315 -15.65 2.47 -1.98
CA GLU A 315 -16.02 3.74 -2.61
C GLU A 315 -16.93 4.63 -1.74
N ASN A 316 -17.60 4.07 -0.74
CA ASN A 316 -18.49 4.76 0.20
C ASN A 316 -17.76 5.23 1.46
N GLY A 317 -16.49 4.84 1.63
CA GLY A 317 -15.69 5.13 2.83
C GLY A 317 -15.88 4.11 3.95
N ASP A 318 -16.55 2.99 3.68
CA ASP A 318 -16.82 1.94 4.65
C ASP A 318 -15.67 0.92 4.65
N GLU A 319 -15.25 0.49 5.84
CA GLU A 319 -14.26 -0.59 5.99
C GLU A 319 -14.96 -1.95 5.86
N ALA A 320 -14.29 -2.92 5.22
CA ALA A 320 -14.76 -4.29 5.12
C ALA A 320 -14.98 -4.90 6.52
N THR A 321 -16.03 -5.71 6.65
CA THR A 321 -16.41 -6.33 7.94
C THR A 321 -16.26 -7.83 7.88
N GLY A 322 -15.76 -8.43 8.96
CA GLY A 322 -15.62 -9.90 9.03
C GLY A 322 -14.31 -10.42 8.46
N LEU A 323 -13.32 -9.54 8.27
CA LEU A 323 -11.94 -9.90 7.95
C LEU A 323 -11.39 -10.93 8.95
N ASP A 324 -10.56 -11.83 8.44
CA ASP A 324 -9.86 -12.81 9.25
C ASP A 324 -8.70 -12.19 10.07
N GLU A 325 -7.93 -13.03 10.77
CA GLU A 325 -6.80 -12.58 11.60
C GLU A 325 -5.66 -11.92 10.80
N CYS A 326 -5.57 -12.18 9.49
CA CYS A 326 -4.61 -11.56 8.59
C CYS A 326 -5.14 -10.30 7.89
N ARG A 327 -6.40 -9.91 8.18
CA ARG A 327 -7.16 -8.87 7.48
C ARG A 327 -7.63 -9.26 6.07
N GLY A 328 -7.85 -10.54 5.81
CA GLY A 328 -8.38 -11.00 4.51
C GLY A 328 -9.82 -11.47 4.54
N GLU A 329 -10.43 -11.49 3.36
CA GLU A 329 -11.74 -12.05 3.07
C GLU A 329 -11.76 -12.76 1.71
N GLU A 330 -12.85 -13.47 1.39
CA GLU A 330 -12.99 -14.22 0.14
C GLU A 330 -14.34 -13.90 -0.53
N ASP A 331 -14.30 -13.64 -1.84
CA ASP A 331 -15.49 -13.46 -2.68
C ASP A 331 -15.36 -14.15 -4.05
N ASP A 332 -16.46 -14.20 -4.82
CA ASP A 332 -16.52 -14.88 -6.13
C ASP A 332 -15.79 -14.12 -7.27
N VAL A 333 -15.37 -12.87 -7.05
CA VAL A 333 -14.76 -11.96 -8.04
C VAL A 333 -13.24 -11.88 -7.88
N ARG A 334 -12.76 -11.91 -6.65
CA ARG A 334 -11.36 -11.70 -6.26
C ARG A 334 -10.76 -12.94 -5.63
N GLY A 335 -11.56 -13.93 -5.24
CA GLY A 335 -11.08 -15.00 -4.37
C GLY A 335 -10.65 -14.43 -3.03
N TYR A 336 -9.70 -15.10 -2.37
CA TYR A 336 -9.12 -14.58 -1.14
C TYR A 336 -8.25 -13.35 -1.41
N HIS A 337 -8.42 -12.30 -0.64
CA HIS A 337 -7.64 -11.05 -0.75
C HIS A 337 -7.59 -10.31 0.58
N TYR A 338 -6.63 -9.41 0.74
CA TYR A 338 -6.43 -8.61 1.95
C TYR A 338 -7.01 -7.21 1.83
N HIS A 339 -7.34 -6.62 2.98
CA HIS A 339 -7.55 -5.19 3.15
C HIS A 339 -6.47 -4.58 4.04
N ALA A 340 -5.83 -3.52 3.55
CA ALA A 340 -4.88 -2.73 4.32
C ALA A 340 -5.51 -2.26 5.65
N ALA A 341 -4.70 -2.22 6.71
CA ALA A 341 -5.10 -1.64 7.98
C ALA A 341 -5.14 -0.12 7.91
N SER A 342 -5.65 0.51 8.97
CA SER A 342 -5.60 1.97 9.06
C SER A 342 -4.14 2.43 9.12
N PRO A 343 -3.80 3.60 8.53
CA PRO A 343 -2.42 4.09 8.53
C PRO A 343 -1.76 4.12 9.91
N GLY A 344 -2.49 4.53 10.94
CA GLY A 344 -2.00 4.61 12.31
C GLY A 344 -1.82 3.27 13.03
N GLU A 345 -2.37 2.18 12.50
CA GLU A 345 -1.98 0.83 12.95
C GLU A 345 -0.56 0.46 12.49
N ASN A 346 0.06 1.28 11.62
CA ASN A 346 1.41 1.10 11.10
C ASN A 346 1.59 -0.31 10.51
N LEU A 347 0.60 -0.73 9.71
CA LEU A 347 0.46 -2.11 9.23
C LEU A 347 -0.36 -2.14 7.94
N PHE A 348 0.01 -3.01 7.00
CA PHE A 348 -0.85 -3.37 5.88
C PHE A 348 -1.71 -4.59 6.24
N ILE A 349 -1.08 -5.73 6.51
CA ILE A 349 -1.73 -7.01 6.81
C ILE A 349 -1.14 -7.65 8.07
N GLY A 350 -1.94 -8.41 8.81
CA GLY A 350 -1.52 -9.00 10.09
C GLY A 350 -0.62 -10.24 9.96
N CYS A 351 -0.82 -11.00 8.88
CA CYS A 351 -0.10 -12.24 8.59
C CYS A 351 -0.26 -12.62 7.11
N PHE A 352 0.48 -13.64 6.67
CA PHE A 352 0.23 -14.30 5.38
C PHE A 352 -0.74 -15.47 5.56
N HIS A 353 -1.85 -15.44 4.85
CA HIS A 353 -2.78 -16.56 4.66
C HIS A 353 -2.18 -17.64 3.76
N GLY A 354 -1.43 -17.23 2.75
CA GLY A 354 -0.79 -18.12 1.79
C GLY A 354 0.63 -18.49 2.17
N LYS A 355 1.18 -19.43 1.40
CA LYS A 355 2.57 -19.83 1.47
C LYS A 355 3.42 -18.83 0.70
N THR A 356 4.40 -18.26 1.37
CA THR A 356 5.46 -17.45 0.73
C THR A 356 6.57 -18.33 0.18
N VAL A 357 7.42 -17.77 -0.69
CA VAL A 357 8.64 -18.43 -1.13
C VAL A 357 9.58 -18.62 0.04
N ALA A 358 10.16 -19.82 0.17
CA ALA A 358 11.15 -20.11 1.19
C ALA A 358 12.33 -19.16 1.00
N SER A 359 12.50 -18.25 1.94
CA SER A 359 13.68 -17.39 1.95
C SER A 359 14.85 -18.24 2.46
N ASP A 360 15.98 -18.26 1.74
CA ASP A 360 17.25 -18.77 2.27
C ASP A 360 17.76 -17.93 3.48
N THR A 361 16.99 -16.91 3.89
CA THR A 361 17.30 -15.85 4.85
C THR A 361 16.62 -15.99 6.22
N ASP A 362 16.43 -17.21 6.70
CA ASP A 362 16.64 -17.45 8.16
C ASP A 362 18.08 -17.06 8.60
N ALA A 363 18.95 -16.70 7.63
CA ALA A 363 20.21 -16.01 7.80
C ALA A 363 20.10 -14.50 7.45
N GLY A 364 19.56 -13.71 8.38
CA GLY A 364 19.86 -12.27 8.50
C GLY A 364 18.85 -11.33 7.87
N GLY A 365 18.03 -10.69 8.72
CA GLY A 365 17.55 -9.34 8.42
C GLY A 365 18.71 -8.39 8.11
N PRO A 366 18.44 -7.12 7.75
CA PRO A 366 19.50 -6.11 7.61
C PRO A 366 20.44 -6.26 8.80
N PRO A 367 21.76 -6.40 8.55
CA PRO A 367 22.68 -6.81 9.59
C PRO A 367 22.45 -5.91 10.79
N ALA A 368 22.09 -6.51 11.94
CA ALA A 368 22.15 -5.80 13.20
C ALA A 368 23.56 -5.20 13.22
N GLY A 369 23.64 -3.87 13.07
CA GLY A 369 24.87 -3.13 12.87
C GLY A 369 25.80 -3.42 14.04
N GLY A 370 26.63 -4.44 13.86
CA GLY A 370 27.62 -4.83 14.84
C GLY A 370 28.65 -3.72 14.95
N PRO A 371 29.09 -3.37 16.16
CA PRO A 371 29.96 -2.23 16.36
C PRO A 371 31.26 -2.39 15.56
N PRO A 372 31.79 -1.32 14.94
CA PRO A 372 33.14 -1.35 14.39
C PRO A 372 34.11 -1.68 15.52
N ASN A 373 34.91 -2.74 15.33
CA ASN A 373 36.02 -3.02 16.22
C ASN A 373 36.98 -1.81 16.22
N GLN A 374 37.18 -1.28 17.43
CA GLN A 374 38.22 -0.37 17.94
C GLN A 374 39.38 0.02 17.03
#